data_AF-A0A3C0FMH5-F1
#
_entry.id   AF-A0A3C0FMH5-F1
#
_cell.length_a   1.000
_cell.length_b   1.000
_cell.length_c   1.000
_cell.angle_alpha   90.00
_cell.angle_beta   90.00
_cell.angle_gamma   90.00
#
_symmetry.space_group_name_H-M   'P 1'
#
loop_
_entity.id
_entity.type
_entity.pdbx_description
1 polymer ?
#
loop_
_entity_poly.entity_id
_entity_poly.type
_entity_poly.pdbx_seq_one_letter_code
_entity_poly.pdbx_strand_id
1 'polypeptide(L)'
;MEYKKKYTDLETGEVVTISIGDHLPFSEVANKLQISRSTLIKVMSELGLCHKEYDPVALAYRNRLVPEAAEKGLGFRILGQHGPFDVLSPIGIEYVQENLPEMLEKTSLDKATRDVLAAVRDYEQKRHTSLNTEGKVRWLLDYFPDLELAQLAAGLGISRQVVHRYKKKKEDQLKRALRRRTAPLNEFLDWPCDHAQDWAERDFA
;
A
#
# COMPACT_ATOMS: atom_id res chain seq x y z
N MET A 1 -19.85 -8.67 9.93
CA MET A 1 -21.26 -8.39 9.60
C MET A 1 -21.86 -9.74 9.26
N GLU A 2 -22.84 -10.21 10.03
CA GLU A 2 -23.34 -11.58 9.88
C GLU A 2 -24.28 -11.66 8.66
N TYR A 3 -23.91 -12.42 7.62
CA TYR A 3 -24.73 -12.58 6.43
C TYR A 3 -25.60 -13.81 6.56
N LYS A 4 -26.91 -13.64 6.31
CA LYS A 4 -27.91 -14.70 6.41
C LYS A 4 -28.49 -14.99 5.02
N LYS A 5 -28.53 -16.25 4.62
CA LYS A 5 -29.21 -16.68 3.39
C LYS A 5 -30.55 -17.28 3.73
N LYS A 6 -31.59 -16.82 3.04
CA LYS A 6 -32.93 -17.40 3.13
C LYS A 6 -33.07 -18.42 2.00
N TYR A 7 -33.41 -19.64 2.36
CA TYR A 7 -33.79 -20.69 1.43
C TYR A 7 -35.23 -21.08 1.70
N THR A 8 -35.98 -21.34 0.64
CA THR A 8 -37.29 -21.98 0.76
C THR A 8 -37.06 -23.46 0.60
N ASP A 9 -37.34 -24.23 1.65
CA ASP A 9 -37.34 -25.68 1.57
C ASP A 9 -38.54 -26.10 0.71
N LEU A 10 -38.26 -26.80 -0.39
CA LEU A 10 -39.26 -27.18 -1.39
C LEU A 10 -40.18 -28.30 -0.88
N GLU A 11 -39.75 -29.07 0.13
CA GLU A 11 -40.55 -30.16 0.70
C GLU A 11 -41.50 -29.67 1.79
N THR A 12 -41.05 -28.74 2.64
CA THR A 12 -41.82 -28.25 3.79
C THR A 12 -42.51 -26.90 3.52
N GLY A 13 -42.07 -26.16 2.50
CA GLY A 13 -42.53 -24.81 2.22
C GLY A 13 -42.03 -23.76 3.23
N GLU A 14 -41.21 -24.17 4.20
CA GLU A 14 -40.70 -23.27 5.23
C GLU A 14 -39.47 -22.49 4.75
N VAL A 15 -39.39 -21.22 5.15
CA VAL A 15 -38.24 -20.36 4.83
C VAL A 15 -37.20 -20.50 5.92
N VAL A 16 -36.18 -21.33 5.67
CA VAL A 16 -35.08 -21.53 6.60
C VAL A 16 -34.02 -20.45 6.39
N THR A 17 -33.62 -19.80 7.48
CA THR A 17 -32.57 -18.77 7.46
C THR A 17 -31.30 -19.37 8.05
N ILE A 18 -30.27 -19.57 7.22
CA ILE A 18 -28.98 -20.11 7.65
C ILE A 18 -27.97 -18.96 7.74
N SER A 19 -27.24 -18.88 8.85
CA SER A 19 -26.11 -17.97 9.00
C SER A 19 -24.93 -18.49 8.18
N ILE A 20 -24.43 -17.68 7.25
CA ILE A 20 -23.27 -18.03 6.41
C ILE A 20 -21.96 -17.57 7.08
N GLY A 21 -22.04 -17.00 8.29
CA GLY A 21 -20.90 -16.42 9.00
C GLY A 21 -20.56 -14.98 8.55
N ASP A 22 -19.55 -14.42 9.19
CA ASP A 22 -19.06 -13.07 8.91
C ASP A 22 -18.30 -13.04 7.58
N HIS A 23 -18.94 -12.49 6.56
CA HIS A 23 -18.23 -12.14 5.34
C HIS A 23 -17.59 -10.78 5.55
N LEU A 24 -16.31 -10.68 5.24
CA LEU A 24 -15.54 -9.49 5.55
C LEU A 24 -15.08 -8.83 4.26
N PRO A 25 -15.24 -7.50 4.11
CA PRO A 25 -14.61 -6.77 3.02
C PRO A 25 -13.09 -6.85 3.15
N PHE A 26 -12.37 -6.66 2.03
CA PHE A 26 -10.91 -6.80 2.01
C PHE A 26 -10.18 -5.96 3.06
N SER A 27 -10.69 -4.77 3.39
CA SER A 27 -10.12 -3.93 4.47
C SER A 27 -10.23 -4.57 5.84
N GLU A 28 -11.37 -5.19 6.15
CA GLU A 28 -11.58 -5.86 7.44
C GLU A 28 -10.79 -7.17 7.52
N VAL A 29 -10.69 -7.91 6.41
CA VAL A 29 -9.83 -9.10 6.34
C VAL A 29 -8.36 -8.73 6.55
N ALA A 30 -7.89 -7.66 5.92
CA ALA A 30 -6.53 -7.18 6.09
C ALA A 30 -6.24 -6.83 7.56
N ASN A 31 -7.19 -6.14 8.22
CA ASN A 31 -7.10 -5.83 9.64
C ASN A 31 -7.10 -7.10 10.51
N LYS A 32 -7.96 -8.09 10.20
CA LYS A 32 -8.04 -9.38 10.91
C LYS A 32 -6.73 -10.16 10.81
N LEU A 33 -6.09 -10.13 9.64
CA LEU A 33 -4.80 -10.78 9.38
C LEU A 33 -3.59 -9.91 9.77
N GLN A 34 -3.81 -8.72 10.34
CA GLN A 34 -2.77 -7.76 10.74
C GLN A 34 -1.79 -7.39 9.60
N ILE A 35 -2.29 -7.36 8.35
CA ILE A 35 -1.51 -6.96 7.17
C ILE A 35 -2.12 -5.73 6.51
N SER A 36 -1.33 -5.02 5.70
CA SER A 36 -1.85 -3.92 4.92
C SER A 36 -2.80 -4.42 3.82
N ARG A 37 -3.80 -3.61 3.48
CA ARG A 37 -4.73 -3.91 2.38
C ARG A 37 -3.99 -4.15 1.05
N SER A 38 -2.91 -3.42 0.79
CA SER A 38 -2.13 -3.58 -0.44
C SER A 38 -1.40 -4.93 -0.47
N THR A 39 -0.87 -5.39 0.66
CA THR A 39 -0.25 -6.72 0.78
C THR A 39 -1.29 -7.81 0.57
N LEU A 40 -2.46 -7.71 1.21
CA LEU A 40 -3.55 -8.66 1.01
C LEU A 40 -3.94 -8.78 -0.47
N ILE A 41 -4.13 -7.65 -1.16
CA ILE A 41 -4.47 -7.65 -2.59
C ILE A 41 -3.39 -8.33 -3.44
N LYS A 42 -2.10 -8.12 -3.14
CA LYS A 42 -1.02 -8.80 -3.86
C LYS A 42 -1.10 -10.31 -3.67
N VAL A 43 -1.22 -10.77 -2.41
CA VAL A 43 -1.36 -12.19 -2.08
C VAL A 43 -2.56 -12.78 -2.80
N MET A 44 -3.72 -12.11 -2.76
CA MET A 44 -4.92 -12.56 -3.47
C MET A 44 -4.74 -12.58 -4.99
N SER A 45 -3.96 -11.65 -5.56
CA SER A 45 -3.66 -11.62 -7.00
C SER A 45 -2.75 -12.79 -7.39
N GLU A 46 -1.73 -13.11 -6.58
CA GLU A 46 -0.84 -14.26 -6.80
C GLU A 46 -1.57 -15.60 -6.65
N LEU A 47 -2.52 -15.67 -5.71
CA LEU A 47 -3.42 -16.82 -5.55
C LEU A 47 -4.46 -16.93 -6.68
N GLY A 48 -4.50 -15.98 -7.62
CA GLY A 48 -5.48 -15.94 -8.70
C GLY A 48 -6.91 -15.66 -8.23
N LEU A 49 -7.09 -15.10 -7.04
CA LEU A 49 -8.40 -14.74 -6.47
C LEU A 49 -8.86 -13.34 -6.86
N CYS A 50 -7.92 -12.45 -7.24
CA CYS A 50 -8.19 -11.07 -7.58
C CYS A 50 -7.57 -10.69 -8.94
N HIS A 51 -8.25 -9.81 -9.66
CA HIS A 51 -7.74 -9.17 -10.88
C HIS A 51 -8.06 -7.67 -10.88
N LYS A 52 -7.39 -6.92 -11.76
CA LYS A 52 -7.73 -5.52 -12.00
C LYS A 52 -8.84 -5.43 -13.03
N GLU A 53 -9.95 -4.82 -12.63
CA GLU A 53 -11.10 -4.53 -13.49
C GLU A 53 -11.28 -3.02 -13.56
N TYR A 54 -11.63 -2.50 -14.74
CA TYR A 54 -11.97 -1.09 -14.89
C TYR A 54 -13.39 -0.87 -14.37
N ASP A 55 -13.54 -0.02 -13.35
CA ASP A 55 -14.84 0.35 -12.80
C ASP A 55 -15.35 1.61 -13.53
N PRO A 56 -16.38 1.50 -14.38
CA PRO A 56 -16.89 2.63 -15.16
C PRO A 56 -17.60 3.68 -14.29
N VAL A 57 -18.09 3.30 -13.10
CA VAL A 57 -18.76 4.23 -12.18
C VAL A 57 -17.73 5.10 -11.47
N ALA A 58 -16.60 4.52 -11.10
CA ALA A 58 -15.52 5.23 -10.41
C ALA A 58 -14.45 5.80 -11.34
N LEU A 59 -14.52 5.52 -12.65
CA LEU A 59 -13.53 5.87 -13.67
C LEU A 59 -12.09 5.46 -13.28
N ALA A 60 -11.96 4.31 -12.63
CA ALA A 60 -10.68 3.85 -12.07
C ALA A 60 -10.55 2.32 -12.09
N TYR A 61 -9.33 1.83 -12.19
CA TYR A 61 -9.03 0.40 -12.04
C TYR A 61 -9.14 0.01 -10.56
N ARG A 62 -9.93 -1.02 -10.29
CA ARG A 62 -10.12 -1.59 -8.94
C ARG A 62 -9.72 -3.05 -8.93
N ASN A 63 -9.17 -3.49 -7.80
CA ASN A 63 -8.89 -4.90 -7.60
C ASN A 63 -10.19 -5.59 -7.16
N ARG A 64 -10.62 -6.57 -7.95
CA ARG A 64 -11.91 -7.25 -7.86
C ARG A 64 -11.72 -8.74 -7.75
N LEU A 65 -12.64 -9.41 -7.07
CA LEU A 65 -12.64 -10.87 -6.99
C LEU A 65 -12.87 -11.45 -8.39
N VAL A 66 -12.13 -12.49 -8.76
CA VAL A 66 -12.37 -13.21 -10.02
C VAL A 66 -13.67 -14.01 -9.94
N PRO A 67 -14.40 -14.20 -11.06
CA PRO A 67 -15.63 -14.99 -11.07
C PRO A 67 -15.40 -16.42 -10.55
N GLU A 68 -14.27 -17.06 -10.86
CA GLU A 68 -14.00 -18.43 -10.42
C GLU A 68 -13.88 -18.55 -8.89
N ALA A 69 -13.45 -17.48 -8.21
CA ALA A 69 -13.37 -17.45 -6.75
C ALA A 69 -14.77 -17.36 -6.13
N ALA A 70 -15.73 -16.74 -6.82
CA ALA A 70 -17.12 -16.72 -6.41
C ALA A 70 -17.81 -18.08 -6.62
N GLU A 71 -17.52 -18.76 -7.72
CA GLU A 71 -18.01 -20.12 -7.98
C GLU A 71 -17.51 -21.14 -6.93
N LYS A 72 -16.25 -20.98 -6.48
CA LYS A 72 -15.66 -21.78 -5.40
C LYS A 72 -16.16 -21.41 -3.99
N GLY A 73 -17.03 -20.41 -3.88
CA GLY A 73 -17.57 -19.96 -2.59
C GLY A 73 -16.56 -19.24 -1.69
N LEU A 74 -15.44 -18.75 -2.23
CA LEU A 74 -14.39 -18.05 -1.47
C LEU A 74 -14.76 -16.58 -1.17
N GLY A 75 -15.73 -16.05 -1.90
CA GLY A 75 -16.20 -14.68 -1.72
C GLY A 75 -17.26 -14.34 -2.74
N PHE A 76 -17.79 -13.13 -2.68
CA PHE A 76 -18.70 -12.64 -3.71
C PHE A 76 -18.70 -11.12 -3.75
N ARG A 77 -19.25 -10.60 -4.85
CA ARG A 77 -19.46 -9.17 -5.04
C ARG A 77 -20.84 -8.79 -4.51
N ILE A 78 -20.89 -7.74 -3.71
CA ILE A 78 -22.12 -7.14 -3.20
C ILE A 78 -22.33 -5.80 -3.88
N LEU A 79 -23.54 -5.56 -4.37
CA LEU A 79 -23.96 -4.26 -4.86
C LEU A 79 -24.44 -3.42 -3.67
N GLY A 80 -23.58 -2.51 -3.20
CA GLY A 80 -23.90 -1.57 -2.13
C GLY A 80 -24.49 -0.26 -2.66
N GLN A 81 -25.00 0.56 -1.74
CA GLN A 81 -25.50 1.92 -2.03
C GLN A 81 -24.42 2.84 -2.64
N HIS A 82 -23.16 2.63 -2.27
CA HIS A 82 -22.00 3.38 -2.80
C HIS A 82 -21.28 2.65 -3.94
N GLY A 83 -21.94 1.66 -4.56
CA GLY A 83 -21.42 0.85 -5.65
C GLY A 83 -20.96 -0.55 -5.22
N PRO A 84 -20.46 -1.35 -6.17
CA PRO A 84 -20.06 -2.73 -5.91
C PRO A 84 -18.80 -2.80 -5.06
N PHE A 85 -18.81 -3.67 -4.05
CA PHE A 85 -17.63 -4.04 -3.25
C PHE A 85 -17.55 -5.55 -3.08
N ASP A 86 -16.33 -6.04 -2.91
CA ASP A 86 -16.03 -7.47 -2.83
C ASP A 86 -15.81 -7.89 -1.37
N VAL A 87 -16.38 -9.04 -1.01
CA VAL A 87 -16.25 -9.63 0.34
C VAL A 87 -15.70 -11.05 0.23
N LEU A 88 -14.95 -11.46 1.25
CA LEU A 88 -14.50 -12.84 1.41
C LEU A 88 -15.41 -13.59 2.36
N SER A 89 -15.71 -14.84 2.02
CA SER A 89 -16.39 -15.77 2.90
C SER A 89 -15.42 -16.28 3.98
N PRO A 90 -15.92 -16.89 5.07
CA PRO A 90 -15.05 -17.53 6.06
C PRO A 90 -14.05 -18.51 5.44
N ILE A 91 -14.50 -19.32 4.46
CA ILE A 91 -13.67 -20.29 3.73
C ILE A 91 -12.59 -19.56 2.91
N GLY A 92 -12.94 -18.45 2.26
CA GLY A 92 -11.96 -17.63 1.54
C GLY A 92 -10.91 -17.00 2.45
N ILE A 93 -11.31 -16.60 3.66
CA ILE A 93 -10.39 -16.05 4.66
C ILE A 93 -9.42 -17.14 5.14
N GLU A 94 -9.92 -18.34 5.45
CA GLU A 94 -9.10 -19.48 5.83
C GLU A 94 -8.12 -19.86 4.72
N TYR A 95 -8.59 -19.96 3.48
CA TYR A 95 -7.74 -20.26 2.33
C TYR A 95 -6.60 -19.23 2.14
N VAL A 96 -6.91 -17.94 2.27
CA VAL A 96 -5.88 -16.89 2.21
C VAL A 96 -4.93 -17.00 3.40
N GLN A 97 -5.43 -17.28 4.60
CA GLN A 97 -4.63 -17.38 5.82
C GLN A 97 -3.64 -18.56 5.78
N GLU A 98 -4.06 -19.72 5.27
CA GLU A 98 -3.22 -20.91 5.12
C GLU A 98 -2.06 -20.67 4.16
N ASN A 99 -2.33 -20.00 3.05
CA ASN A 99 -1.33 -19.73 2.02
C ASN A 99 -0.52 -18.45 2.30
N LEU A 100 -0.90 -17.67 3.31
CA LEU A 100 -0.29 -16.37 3.60
C LEU A 100 1.22 -16.45 3.86
N PRO A 101 1.76 -17.37 4.68
CA PRO A 101 3.19 -17.44 4.96
C PRO A 101 4.01 -17.73 3.70
N GLU A 102 3.61 -18.75 2.94
CA GLU A 102 4.25 -19.11 1.68
C GLU A 102 4.16 -17.98 0.65
N MET A 103 3.02 -17.28 0.58
CA MET A 103 2.85 -16.16 -0.32
C MET A 103 3.60 -14.91 0.15
N LEU A 104 3.79 -14.66 1.44
CA LEU A 104 4.68 -13.60 1.91
C LEU A 104 6.15 -13.92 1.58
N GLU A 105 6.52 -15.20 1.62
CA GLU A 105 7.82 -15.70 1.20
C GLU A 105 8.02 -15.69 -0.32
N LYS A 106 6.98 -15.90 -1.14
CA LYS A 106 7.03 -15.85 -2.62
C LYS A 106 6.82 -14.46 -3.22
N THR A 107 5.90 -13.69 -2.64
CA THR A 107 5.75 -12.23 -2.86
C THR A 107 6.93 -11.47 -2.27
N SER A 108 7.94 -12.19 -1.75
CA SER A 108 9.34 -11.81 -1.64
C SER A 108 9.64 -10.53 -2.39
N LEU A 109 9.46 -9.44 -1.66
CA LEU A 109 10.17 -8.21 -1.90
C LEU A 109 11.59 -8.62 -2.28
N ASP A 110 12.07 -8.10 -3.41
CA ASP A 110 13.45 -8.33 -3.86
C ASP A 110 14.39 -8.20 -2.65
N LYS A 111 15.47 -8.97 -2.61
CA LYS A 111 16.39 -8.99 -1.46
C LYS A 111 16.75 -7.56 -1.05
N ALA A 112 17.02 -6.72 -2.04
CA ALA A 112 17.26 -5.30 -1.90
C ALA A 112 16.15 -4.56 -1.13
N THR A 113 14.88 -4.85 -1.42
CA THR A 113 13.72 -4.25 -0.74
C THR A 113 13.53 -4.79 0.68
N ARG A 114 13.88 -6.05 0.95
CA ARG A 114 13.90 -6.59 2.33
C ARG A 114 14.99 -5.93 3.16
N ASP A 115 16.18 -5.76 2.59
CA ASP A 115 17.32 -5.10 3.23
C ASP A 115 16.99 -3.64 3.58
N VAL A 116 16.26 -2.94 2.70
CA VAL A 116 15.74 -1.58 2.97
C VAL A 116 14.81 -1.53 4.17
N LEU A 117 13.83 -2.43 4.22
CA LEU A 117 12.87 -2.49 5.33
C LEU A 117 13.57 -2.80 6.66
N ALA A 118 14.49 -3.77 6.66
CA ALA A 118 15.30 -4.11 7.82
C ALA A 118 16.14 -2.91 8.29
N ALA A 119 16.81 -2.22 7.36
CA ALA A 119 17.66 -1.09 7.67
C ALA A 119 16.89 0.11 8.27
N VAL A 120 15.70 0.42 7.74
CA VAL A 120 14.84 1.48 8.30
C VAL A 120 14.39 1.11 9.71
N ARG A 121 13.95 -0.14 9.93
CA ARG A 121 13.54 -0.63 11.24
C ARG A 121 14.68 -0.57 12.25
N ASP A 122 15.87 -1.00 11.86
CA ASP A 122 17.06 -0.96 12.70
C ASP A 122 17.47 0.48 13.04
N TYR A 123 17.35 1.40 12.08
CA TYR A 123 17.59 2.82 12.33
C TYR A 123 16.61 3.40 13.35
N GLU A 124 15.30 3.11 13.20
CA GLU A 124 14.26 3.59 14.12
C GLU A 124 14.38 2.98 15.52
N GLN A 125 14.85 1.74 15.64
CA GLN A 125 15.12 1.13 16.94
C GLN A 125 16.35 1.73 17.64
N LYS A 126 17.37 2.14 16.88
CA LYS A 126 18.63 2.68 17.44
C LYS A 126 18.56 4.17 17.76
N ARG A 127 17.61 4.92 17.21
CA ARG A 127 17.50 6.38 17.43
C ARG A 127 16.16 6.76 18.06
N HIS A 128 16.22 7.66 19.04
CA HIS A 128 15.04 8.19 19.75
C HIS A 128 14.12 9.07 18.90
N THR A 129 14.50 9.43 17.67
CA THR A 129 13.71 10.27 16.76
C THR A 129 13.42 9.53 15.45
N SER A 130 12.12 9.33 15.17
CA SER A 130 11.67 8.77 13.90
C SER A 130 11.91 9.77 12.76
N LEU A 131 12.41 9.28 11.64
CA LEU A 131 12.56 10.09 10.42
C LEU A 131 11.19 10.23 9.74
N ASN A 132 10.89 11.43 9.25
CA ASN A 132 9.80 11.58 8.29
C ASN A 132 10.14 10.89 6.95
N THR A 133 9.15 10.74 6.07
CA THR A 133 9.32 10.05 4.77
C THR A 133 10.48 10.59 3.93
N GLU A 134 10.65 11.92 3.88
CA GLU A 134 11.77 12.57 3.18
C GLU A 134 13.12 12.18 3.80
N GLY A 135 13.22 12.19 5.14
CA GLY A 135 14.40 11.79 5.88
C GLY A 135 14.76 10.32 5.67
N LYS A 136 13.77 9.42 5.69
CA LYS A 136 13.97 7.98 5.41
C LYS A 136 14.56 7.76 4.02
N VAL A 137 14.00 8.42 2.99
CA VAL A 137 14.51 8.33 1.62
C VAL A 137 15.94 8.85 1.53
N ARG A 138 16.24 10.01 2.12
CA ARG A 138 17.59 10.58 2.08
C ARG A 138 18.63 9.69 2.75
N TRP A 139 18.30 9.21 3.95
CA TRP A 139 19.17 8.32 4.71
C TRP A 139 19.45 7.02 3.94
N LEU A 140 18.43 6.41 3.36
CA LEU A 140 18.60 5.20 2.53
C LEU A 140 19.47 5.46 1.29
N LEU A 141 19.32 6.61 0.64
CA LEU A 141 20.18 6.99 -0.50
C LEU A 141 21.64 7.24 -0.08
N ASP A 142 21.90 7.61 1.18
CA ASP A 142 23.27 7.76 1.70
C ASP A 142 23.86 6.40 2.12
N TYR A 143 23.04 5.51 2.68
CA TYR A 143 23.48 4.24 3.24
C TYR A 143 23.54 3.11 2.20
N PHE A 144 22.70 3.16 1.16
CA PHE A 144 22.66 2.21 0.04
C PHE A 144 22.71 2.95 -1.31
N PRO A 145 23.88 3.41 -1.77
CA PRO A 145 23.99 4.21 -2.99
C PRO A 145 23.62 3.45 -4.27
N ASP A 146 23.84 2.13 -4.28
CA ASP A 146 23.61 1.26 -5.44
C ASP A 146 22.16 0.79 -5.59
N LEU A 147 21.29 1.18 -4.66
CA LEU A 147 19.92 0.72 -4.61
C LEU A 147 19.04 1.42 -5.65
N GLU A 148 18.23 0.65 -6.38
CA GLU A 148 17.34 1.23 -7.37
C GLU A 148 16.19 2.01 -6.74
N LEU A 149 15.78 3.10 -7.39
CA LEU A 149 14.65 3.93 -6.93
C LEU A 149 13.34 3.14 -6.83
N ALA A 150 13.16 2.11 -7.66
CA ALA A 150 11.98 1.25 -7.63
C ALA A 150 11.93 0.38 -6.36
N GLN A 151 13.07 -0.18 -5.96
CA GLN A 151 13.20 -0.99 -4.74
C GLN A 151 13.01 -0.13 -3.49
N LEU A 152 13.56 1.09 -3.50
CA LEU A 152 13.38 2.11 -2.44
C LEU A 152 11.90 2.51 -2.27
N ALA A 153 11.23 2.77 -3.38
CA ALA A 153 9.81 3.11 -3.42
C ALA A 153 8.94 1.95 -2.89
N ALA A 154 9.23 0.73 -3.34
CA ALA A 154 8.55 -0.48 -2.89
C ALA A 154 8.76 -0.74 -1.39
N GLY A 155 9.99 -0.58 -0.89
CA GLY A 155 10.32 -0.81 0.53
C GLY A 155 9.67 0.20 1.46
N LEU A 156 9.62 1.48 1.07
CA LEU A 156 8.98 2.53 1.88
C LEU A 156 7.46 2.64 1.67
N GLY A 157 6.89 1.89 0.72
CA GLY A 157 5.46 1.96 0.38
C GLY A 157 5.03 3.30 -0.24
N ILE A 158 5.94 3.99 -0.93
CA ILE A 158 5.68 5.29 -1.58
C ILE A 158 5.85 5.21 -3.09
N SER A 159 5.38 6.22 -3.83
CA SER A 159 5.53 6.24 -5.29
C SER A 159 6.97 6.56 -5.71
N ARG A 160 7.41 5.97 -6.84
CA ARG A 160 8.73 6.25 -7.44
C ARG A 160 8.94 7.74 -7.72
N GLN A 161 7.86 8.46 -8.07
CA GLN A 161 7.91 9.91 -8.32
C GLN A 161 8.26 10.71 -7.06
N VAL A 162 7.75 10.30 -5.91
CA VAL A 162 8.06 10.93 -4.61
C VAL A 162 9.53 10.70 -4.25
N VAL A 163 10.02 9.46 -4.39
CA VAL A 163 11.45 9.14 -4.17
C VAL A 163 12.34 9.99 -5.09
N HIS A 164 12.00 10.07 -6.38
CA HIS A 164 12.75 10.88 -7.34
C HIS A 164 12.76 12.37 -6.97
N ARG A 165 11.63 12.93 -6.54
CA ARG A 165 11.53 14.32 -6.07
C ARG A 165 12.48 14.58 -4.90
N TYR A 166 12.51 13.68 -3.91
CA TYR A 166 13.39 13.83 -2.76
C TYR A 166 14.88 13.67 -3.09
N LYS A 167 15.22 12.73 -4.00
CA LYS A 167 16.58 12.59 -4.54
C LYS A 167 17.05 13.90 -5.19
N LYS A 168 16.24 14.47 -6.10
CA LYS A 168 16.56 15.74 -6.77
C LYS A 168 16.74 16.88 -5.77
N LYS A 169 15.83 16.99 -4.80
CA LYS A 169 15.93 18.00 -3.72
C LYS A 169 17.25 17.87 -2.93
N LYS A 170 17.68 16.63 -2.63
CA LYS A 170 18.97 16.37 -1.96
C LYS A 170 20.16 16.79 -2.82
N GLU A 171 20.16 16.42 -4.10
CA GLU A 171 21.22 16.79 -5.05
C GLU A 171 21.33 18.31 -5.21
N ASP A 172 20.20 19.01 -5.29
CA ASP A 172 20.17 20.47 -5.37
C ASP A 172 20.72 21.11 -4.09
N GLN A 173 20.36 20.58 -2.92
CA GLN A 173 20.91 21.03 -1.63
C GLN A 173 22.43 20.79 -1.55
N LEU A 174 22.92 19.64 -1.98
CA LEU A 174 24.35 19.33 -2.03
C LEU A 174 25.10 20.27 -2.98
N LYS A 175 24.57 20.50 -4.19
CA LYS A 175 25.13 21.47 -5.15
C LYS A 175 25.19 22.87 -4.57
N ARG A 176 24.14 23.32 -3.87
CA ARG A 176 24.11 24.62 -3.19
C ARG A 176 25.15 24.69 -2.07
N ALA A 177 25.25 23.66 -1.24
CA ALA A 177 26.23 23.61 -0.15
C ALA A 177 27.68 23.63 -0.68
N LEU A 178 27.96 22.88 -1.75
CA LEU A 178 29.26 22.89 -2.42
C LEU A 178 29.59 24.28 -2.99
N ARG A 179 28.64 24.90 -3.70
CA ARG A 179 28.82 26.27 -4.23
C ARG A 179 29.09 27.28 -3.13
N ARG A 180 28.40 27.19 -1.99
CA ARG A 180 28.67 28.04 -0.81
C ARG A 180 30.07 27.81 -0.26
N ARG A 181 30.53 26.55 -0.20
CA ARG A 181 31.87 26.22 0.32
C ARG A 181 32.99 26.72 -0.61
N THR A 182 32.73 26.77 -1.91
CA THR A 182 33.71 27.21 -2.93
C THR A 182 33.59 28.69 -3.30
N ALA A 183 32.58 29.40 -2.80
CA ALA A 183 32.38 30.81 -3.09
C ALA A 183 33.48 31.66 -2.43
N PRO A 184 34.03 32.66 -3.12
CA PRO A 184 34.94 33.61 -2.50
C PRO A 184 34.20 34.37 -1.39
N LEU A 185 34.87 34.58 -0.25
CA LEU A 185 34.32 35.21 0.97
C LEU A 185 33.67 36.59 0.77
N ASN A 186 33.87 37.21 -0.40
CA ASN A 186 33.55 38.60 -0.68
C ASN A 186 32.30 38.74 -1.57
N GLU A 187 31.77 37.64 -2.12
CA GLU A 187 30.53 37.66 -2.90
C GLU A 187 29.34 37.25 -2.02
N PHE A 188 28.45 38.22 -1.75
CA PHE A 188 27.11 37.88 -1.29
C PHE A 188 26.39 37.15 -2.43
N LEU A 189 26.21 35.83 -2.27
CA LEU A 189 25.32 35.05 -3.11
C LEU A 189 23.90 35.57 -2.91
N ASP A 190 23.47 36.50 -3.77
CA ASP A 190 22.08 36.91 -3.87
C ASP A 190 21.30 35.68 -4.34
N TRP A 191 20.63 35.03 -3.40
CA TRP A 191 20.01 33.74 -3.60
C TRP A 191 18.53 33.87 -3.25
N PRO A 192 17.61 33.28 -4.04
CA PRO A 192 16.20 33.38 -3.72
C PRO A 192 16.00 32.83 -2.32
N CYS A 193 15.65 33.74 -1.40
CA CYS A 193 14.95 33.37 -0.19
C CYS A 193 13.84 32.44 -0.66
N ASP A 194 13.87 31.18 -0.24
CA ASP A 194 12.69 30.33 -0.32
C ASP A 194 11.61 31.15 0.39
N HIS A 195 10.77 31.85 -0.38
CA HIS A 195 9.65 32.59 0.15
C HIS A 195 8.82 31.52 0.85
N ALA A 196 8.93 31.45 2.17
CA ALA A 196 8.05 30.69 3.03
C ALA A 196 6.57 31.14 2.85
N GLN A 197 6.33 32.20 2.06
CA GLN A 197 5.02 32.67 1.63
C GLN A 197 4.35 31.80 0.55
N ASP A 198 5.11 31.10 -0.30
CA ASP A 198 4.52 30.41 -1.47
C ASP A 198 3.83 29.07 -1.14
N TRP A 199 3.98 28.59 0.10
CA TRP A 199 3.32 27.37 0.59
C TRP A 199 2.08 27.64 1.46
N ALA A 200 1.88 28.88 1.91
CA ALA A 200 0.71 29.24 2.72
C ALA A 200 -0.57 29.46 1.86
N GLU A 201 -0.42 29.73 0.56
CA GLU A 201 -1.55 30.04 -0.34
C GLU A 201 -2.10 28.83 -1.10
N ARG A 202 -1.53 27.63 -0.92
CA ARG A 202 -2.00 26.41 -1.63
C ARG A 202 -2.87 25.47 -0.81
N ASP A 203 -3.14 25.79 0.45
CA ASP A 203 -4.02 24.99 1.33
C ASP A 203 -5.42 25.60 1.53
N PHE A 204 -5.79 26.63 0.76
CA PHE A 204 -7.17 27.18 0.73
C PHE A 204 -7.63 27.43 -0.71
N ALA A 205 -7.86 26.36 -1.48
CA ALA A 205 -8.71 26.35 -2.66
C ALA A 205 -9.27 24.94 -2.91
#